data_AF-A0A537LFN4-F1
#
_entry.id   AF-A0A537LFN4-F1
#
_cell.length_a   1.000
_cell.length_b   1.000
_cell.length_c   1.000
_cell.angle_alpha   90.00
_cell.angle_beta   90.00
_cell.angle_gamma   90.00
#
_symmetry.space_group_name_H-M   'P 1'
#
loop_
_entity.id
_entity.type
_entity.pdbx_description
1 polymer ?
#
loop_
_entity_poly.entity_id
_entity_poly.type
_entity_poly.pdbx_seq_one_letter_code
_entity_poly.pdbx_strand_id
1 'polypeptide(L)'
;MQAVQKLPRDFQFFVLAVVFTAAAFLWLFAPGIRWQAWPELLMFMILITVTSTFPIPHPRGGIVTSTTTLMYVLLSVQQPVLALLVAGSAYAIGHAMSRGWVPWRTFFNGSQMGISVGLASLAFRLVGGSPHAPGILSFLLPLTLASLVHQATNDFFVTFYFGRLRQTPWLQTWLLEFKDSLSSNLLTIPSAALLAILYVFVHPATLLLYLVSLPAQRWAVQLYLQQRQIYNQAIDSLVLAIDASFPQGAGHSRRVADLASALARKMRLPDPDVEAIELGALLHDVGMIGLEEFIESATQHDSAAIERIQQHVLMGAEIAGELPRRDVSEIVMHHRFPSGRELLHCPRHLSQWWRVASLTRESFLQAKQQKLCGNLLVERSTRKL
;
A
#
# COMPACT_ATOMS: atom_id res chain seq x y z
N MET A 1 -0.18 -23.28 16.29
CA MET A 1 -1.16 -23.85 15.33
C MET A 1 -2.57 -23.25 15.46
N GLN A 2 -3.02 -22.77 16.63
CA GLN A 2 -4.36 -22.19 16.83
C GLN A 2 -4.69 -20.94 15.98
N ALA A 3 -3.71 -20.16 15.51
CA ALA A 3 -3.94 -18.97 14.71
C ALA A 3 -4.26 -19.24 13.22
N VAL A 4 -3.86 -20.39 12.66
CA VAL A 4 -4.12 -20.75 11.25
C VAL A 4 -5.57 -21.17 11.05
N GLN A 5 -6.18 -21.78 12.07
CA GLN A 5 -7.55 -22.29 12.03
C GLN A 5 -8.63 -21.20 11.86
N LYS A 6 -8.29 -19.93 12.06
CA LYS A 6 -9.19 -18.79 11.81
C LYS A 6 -9.16 -18.28 10.36
N LEU A 7 -8.29 -18.82 9.51
CA LEU A 7 -8.16 -18.39 8.11
C LEU A 7 -9.06 -19.24 7.20
N PRO A 8 -9.60 -18.69 6.10
CA PRO A 8 -10.40 -19.45 5.14
C PRO A 8 -9.67 -20.72 4.65
N ARG A 9 -10.39 -21.81 4.37
CA ARG A 9 -9.77 -23.09 3.96
C ARG A 9 -8.93 -22.94 2.68
N ASP A 10 -9.45 -22.26 1.67
CA ASP A 10 -8.75 -21.98 0.41
C ASP A 10 -7.44 -21.21 0.66
N PHE A 11 -7.43 -20.33 1.66
CA PHE A 11 -6.26 -19.58 2.06
C PHE A 11 -5.20 -20.48 2.71
N GLN A 12 -5.61 -21.43 3.56
CA GLN A 12 -4.69 -22.41 4.13
C GLN A 12 -4.05 -23.27 3.04
N PHE A 13 -4.83 -23.71 2.05
CA PHE A 13 -4.31 -24.46 0.90
C PHE A 13 -3.27 -23.66 0.12
N PHE A 14 -3.54 -22.39 -0.16
CA PHE A 14 -2.59 -21.52 -0.85
C PHE A 14 -1.26 -21.39 -0.08
N VAL A 15 -1.32 -21.08 1.22
CA VAL A 15 -0.11 -20.98 2.04
C VAL A 15 0.68 -22.28 2.06
N LEU A 16 0.00 -23.41 2.26
CA LEU A 16 0.64 -24.73 2.26
C LEU A 16 1.24 -25.08 0.90
N ALA A 17 0.56 -24.76 -0.20
CA ALA A 17 1.05 -24.98 -1.55
C ALA A 17 2.34 -24.20 -1.82
N VAL A 18 2.41 -22.93 -1.40
CA VAL A 18 3.63 -22.10 -1.56
C VAL A 18 4.79 -22.67 -0.76
N VAL A 19 4.56 -23.02 0.51
CA VAL A 19 5.59 -23.60 1.38
C VAL A 19 6.06 -24.96 0.85
N PHE A 20 5.12 -25.81 0.43
CA PHE A 20 5.43 -27.13 -0.13
C PHE A 20 6.19 -27.02 -1.45
N THR A 21 5.83 -26.06 -2.32
CA THR A 21 6.53 -25.83 -3.59
C THR A 21 7.98 -25.44 -3.35
N ALA A 22 8.24 -24.52 -2.40
CA ALA A 22 9.60 -24.14 -2.03
C ALA A 22 10.39 -25.33 -1.47
N ALA A 23 9.79 -26.11 -0.56
CA ALA A 23 10.42 -27.28 0.02
C ALA A 23 10.70 -28.39 -1.01
N ALA A 24 9.75 -28.66 -1.91
CA ALA A 24 9.90 -29.64 -2.98
C ALA A 24 11.01 -29.23 -3.95
N PHE A 25 11.09 -27.94 -4.32
CA PHE A 25 12.18 -27.44 -5.15
C PHE A 25 13.54 -27.59 -4.45
N LEU A 26 13.65 -27.21 -3.19
CA LEU A 26 14.88 -27.40 -2.41
C LEU A 26 15.28 -28.88 -2.34
N TRP A 27 14.32 -29.78 -2.14
CA TRP A 27 14.57 -31.22 -2.06
C TRP A 27 15.02 -31.80 -3.40
N LEU A 28 14.31 -31.49 -4.49
CA LEU A 28 14.63 -31.96 -5.85
C LEU A 28 16.03 -31.51 -6.30
N PHE A 29 16.44 -30.30 -5.95
CA PHE A 29 17.73 -29.72 -6.36
C PHE A 29 18.80 -29.75 -5.26
N ALA A 30 18.54 -30.38 -4.11
CA ALA A 30 19.49 -30.52 -3.02
C ALA A 30 20.83 -31.15 -3.44
N PRO A 31 20.87 -32.19 -4.31
CA PRO A 31 22.14 -32.77 -4.76
C PRO A 31 23.02 -31.81 -5.56
N GLY A 32 22.44 -30.76 -6.15
CA GLY A 32 23.17 -29.73 -6.90
C GLY A 32 23.83 -28.66 -6.02
N ILE A 33 23.57 -28.66 -4.70
CA ILE A 33 24.06 -27.63 -3.79
C ILE A 33 25.57 -27.78 -3.56
N ARG A 34 26.32 -26.76 -3.97
CA ARG A 34 27.76 -26.66 -3.72
C ARG A 34 28.03 -25.92 -2.41
N TRP A 35 28.21 -26.66 -1.32
CA TRP A 35 28.48 -26.12 0.01
C TRP A 35 29.86 -25.45 0.19
N GLN A 36 30.72 -25.49 -0.83
CA GLN A 36 32.04 -24.86 -0.79
C GLN A 36 31.96 -23.32 -0.62
N ALA A 37 30.88 -22.70 -1.12
CA ALA A 37 30.63 -21.26 -0.99
C ALA A 37 29.92 -20.87 0.32
N TRP A 38 29.94 -21.72 1.37
CA TRP A 38 29.22 -21.44 2.61
C TRP A 38 29.52 -20.07 3.27
N PRO A 39 30.75 -19.51 3.22
CA PRO A 39 31.00 -18.19 3.81
C PRO A 39 30.24 -17.08 3.07
N GLU A 40 30.15 -17.18 1.75
CA GLU A 40 29.41 -16.23 0.91
C GLU A 40 27.91 -16.33 1.15
N LEU A 41 27.40 -17.57 1.23
CA LEU A 41 25.98 -17.83 1.54
C LEU A 41 25.62 -17.28 2.93
N LEU A 42 26.50 -17.44 3.91
CA LEU A 42 26.31 -16.90 5.26
C LEU A 42 26.32 -15.37 5.26
N MET A 43 27.21 -14.74 4.50
CA MET A 43 27.25 -13.29 4.35
C MET A 43 25.96 -12.74 3.73
N PHE A 44 25.47 -13.36 2.64
CA PHE A 44 24.15 -13.01 2.08
C PHE A 44 23.03 -13.18 3.10
N MET A 45 23.03 -14.31 3.82
CA MET A 45 22.04 -14.58 4.88
C MET A 45 22.01 -13.46 5.93
N ILE A 46 23.19 -13.06 6.44
CA ILE A 46 23.30 -12.00 7.45
C ILE A 46 22.83 -10.66 6.89
N LEU A 47 23.34 -10.25 5.73
CA LEU A 47 23.01 -8.95 5.14
C LEU A 47 21.52 -8.83 4.79
N ILE A 48 20.92 -9.88 4.21
CA ILE A 48 19.49 -9.91 3.90
C ILE A 48 18.66 -9.93 5.18
N THR A 49 19.08 -10.68 6.21
CA THR A 49 18.39 -10.69 7.50
C THR A 49 18.40 -9.30 8.12
N VAL A 50 19.57 -8.68 8.26
CA VAL A 50 19.74 -7.34 8.85
C VAL A 50 18.91 -6.31 8.08
N THR A 51 19.01 -6.25 6.75
CA THR A 51 18.22 -5.31 5.93
C THR A 51 16.73 -5.55 6.03
N SER A 52 16.30 -6.80 6.13
CA SER A 52 14.88 -7.11 6.30
C SER A 52 14.35 -6.73 7.69
N THR A 53 15.20 -6.62 8.73
CA THR A 53 14.75 -6.20 10.08
C THR A 53 14.35 -4.73 10.21
N PHE A 54 14.56 -3.92 9.17
CA PHE A 54 14.17 -2.50 9.12
C PHE A 54 12.97 -2.29 8.17
N PRO A 55 11.75 -2.64 8.59
CA PRO A 55 10.54 -2.44 7.79
C PRO A 55 10.23 -0.96 7.54
N ILE A 56 9.86 -0.62 6.32
CA ILE A 56 9.20 0.64 5.97
C ILE A 56 7.70 0.35 5.83
N PRO A 57 6.83 0.94 6.67
CA PRO A 57 5.39 0.79 6.53
C PRO A 57 4.93 1.32 5.17
N HIS A 58 4.26 0.49 4.39
CA HIS A 58 3.72 0.90 3.10
C HIS A 58 2.36 1.60 3.27
N PRO A 59 2.04 2.70 2.56
CA PRO A 59 0.76 3.41 2.66
C PRO A 59 -0.48 2.53 2.54
N ARG A 60 -0.46 1.56 1.61
CA ARG A 60 -1.60 0.68 1.29
C ARG A 60 -1.69 -0.56 2.19
N GLY A 61 -0.85 -0.60 3.24
CA GLY A 61 -0.63 -1.76 4.08
C GLY A 61 0.48 -2.67 3.54
N GLY A 62 1.03 -3.50 4.44
CA GLY A 62 2.25 -4.25 4.15
C GLY A 62 3.51 -3.46 4.51
N ILE A 63 4.66 -4.05 4.17
CA ILE A 63 5.97 -3.57 4.57
C ILE A 63 6.90 -3.66 3.35
N VAL A 64 7.63 -2.59 3.07
CA VAL A 64 8.73 -2.60 2.10
C VAL A 64 10.05 -2.74 2.87
N THR A 65 10.98 -3.54 2.35
CA THR A 65 12.32 -3.71 2.90
C THR A 65 13.36 -3.38 1.85
N SER A 66 14.51 -2.82 2.25
CA SER A 66 15.62 -2.50 1.35
C SER A 66 16.39 -3.72 0.82
N THR A 67 15.78 -4.90 0.83
CA THR A 67 16.45 -6.17 0.50
C THR A 67 16.69 -6.36 -1.01
N THR A 68 15.96 -5.63 -1.86
CA THR A 68 15.90 -5.85 -3.32
C THR A 68 17.27 -5.83 -3.99
N THR A 69 18.15 -4.88 -3.65
CA THR A 69 19.51 -4.82 -4.22
C THR A 69 20.30 -6.11 -3.93
N LEU A 70 20.27 -6.59 -2.68
CA LEU A 70 20.95 -7.82 -2.29
C LEU A 70 20.34 -9.06 -2.95
N MET A 71 19.02 -9.08 -3.15
CA MET A 71 18.35 -10.16 -3.90
C MET A 71 18.79 -10.20 -5.35
N TYR A 72 19.00 -9.05 -5.99
CA TYR A 72 19.44 -8.94 -7.39
C TYR A 72 20.92 -9.34 -7.57
N VAL A 73 21.76 -9.05 -6.57
CA VAL A 73 23.11 -9.62 -6.53
C VAL A 73 23.01 -11.14 -6.33
N LEU A 74 22.23 -11.62 -5.36
CA LEU A 74 22.10 -13.05 -5.04
C LEU A 74 21.63 -13.87 -6.24
N LEU A 75 20.57 -13.43 -6.94
CA LEU A 75 20.03 -14.15 -8.10
C LEU A 75 21.00 -14.22 -9.28
N SER A 76 21.88 -13.23 -9.43
CA SER A 76 22.82 -13.15 -10.56
C SER A 76 24.11 -13.94 -10.33
N VAL A 77 24.57 -14.05 -9.07
CA VAL A 77 25.82 -14.76 -8.74
C VAL A 77 25.59 -16.20 -8.29
N GLN A 78 24.48 -16.51 -7.59
CA GLN A 78 24.21 -17.85 -7.05
C GLN A 78 23.28 -18.68 -7.93
N GLN A 79 23.38 -20.01 -7.83
CA GLN A 79 22.50 -20.94 -8.55
C GLN A 79 21.05 -20.82 -8.07
N PRO A 80 20.03 -21.16 -8.89
CA PRO A 80 18.63 -20.95 -8.54
C PRO A 80 18.21 -21.58 -7.21
N VAL A 81 18.68 -22.79 -6.92
CA VAL A 81 18.41 -23.49 -5.65
C VAL A 81 19.04 -22.80 -4.44
N LEU A 82 20.26 -22.28 -4.58
CA LEU A 82 20.95 -21.53 -3.52
C LEU A 82 20.33 -20.16 -3.30
N ALA A 83 19.96 -19.47 -4.38
CA ALA A 83 19.28 -18.19 -4.33
C ALA A 83 17.91 -18.30 -3.63
N LEU A 84 17.14 -19.36 -3.95
CA LEU A 84 15.89 -19.67 -3.26
C LEU A 84 16.10 -19.96 -1.77
N LEU A 85 17.08 -20.81 -1.44
CA LEU A 85 17.39 -21.17 -0.06
C LEU A 85 17.74 -19.93 0.76
N VAL A 86 18.77 -19.19 0.32
CA VAL A 86 19.30 -18.04 1.05
C VAL A 86 18.28 -16.91 1.17
N ALA A 87 17.62 -16.54 0.07
CA ALA A 87 16.62 -15.48 0.11
C ALA A 87 15.45 -15.87 1.03
N GLY A 88 14.98 -17.11 0.93
CA GLY A 88 13.84 -17.57 1.72
C GLY A 88 14.15 -17.69 3.20
N SER A 89 15.28 -18.29 3.58
CA SER A 89 15.65 -18.43 4.99
C SER A 89 16.04 -17.09 5.62
N ALA A 90 16.81 -16.23 4.93
CA ALA A 90 17.19 -14.92 5.47
C ALA A 90 15.97 -14.03 5.71
N TYR A 91 15.07 -13.97 4.72
CA TYR A 91 13.86 -13.17 4.83
C TYR A 91 12.91 -13.70 5.92
N ALA A 92 12.78 -15.02 6.05
CA ALA A 92 12.02 -15.63 7.14
C ALA A 92 12.57 -15.26 8.52
N ILE A 93 13.90 -15.34 8.70
CA ILE A 93 14.55 -14.99 9.97
C ILE A 93 14.33 -13.52 10.29
N GLY A 94 14.63 -12.61 9.37
CA GLY A 94 14.47 -11.18 9.66
C GLY A 94 13.00 -10.75 9.79
N HIS A 95 12.08 -11.44 9.11
CA HIS A 95 10.64 -11.29 9.36
C HIS A 95 10.28 -11.68 10.79
N ALA A 96 10.73 -12.85 11.25
CA ALA A 96 10.48 -13.30 12.62
C ALA A 96 11.08 -12.37 13.67
N MET A 97 12.30 -11.87 13.44
CA MET A 97 13.00 -10.98 14.35
C MET A 97 12.28 -9.64 14.53
N SER A 98 11.77 -9.05 13.45
CA SER A 98 11.20 -7.70 13.54
C SER A 98 9.67 -7.63 13.61
N ARG A 99 8.95 -8.73 13.32
CA ARG A 99 7.47 -8.77 13.34
C ARG A 99 6.89 -9.81 14.29
N GLY A 100 7.75 -10.47 15.08
CA GLY A 100 7.37 -11.54 15.99
C GLY A 100 7.21 -12.90 15.29
N TRP A 101 7.34 -13.96 16.08
CA TRP A 101 7.28 -15.33 15.58
C TRP A 101 5.82 -15.79 15.37
N VAL A 102 5.39 -15.79 14.12
CA VAL A 102 4.11 -16.39 13.69
C VAL A 102 4.41 -17.44 12.62
N PRO A 103 4.46 -18.74 12.96
CA PRO A 103 5.05 -19.78 12.10
C PRO A 103 4.58 -19.75 10.66
N TRP A 104 3.26 -19.81 10.44
CA TRP A 104 2.70 -19.87 9.09
C TRP A 104 3.05 -18.64 8.24
N ARG A 105 3.07 -17.45 8.85
CA ARG A 105 3.37 -16.19 8.15
C ARG A 105 4.85 -16.12 7.82
N THR A 106 5.70 -16.53 8.76
CA THR A 106 7.15 -16.59 8.56
C THR A 106 7.52 -17.57 7.45
N PHE A 107 6.97 -18.79 7.47
CA PHE A 107 7.23 -19.78 6.42
C PHE A 107 6.66 -19.35 5.07
N PHE A 108 5.46 -18.77 5.04
CA PHE A 108 4.87 -18.24 3.81
C PHE A 108 5.75 -17.15 3.20
N ASN A 109 6.09 -16.12 3.96
CA ASN A 109 6.90 -15.00 3.50
C ASN A 109 8.31 -15.44 3.06
N GLY A 110 8.93 -16.36 3.80
CA GLY A 110 10.21 -16.96 3.40
C GLY A 110 10.10 -17.74 2.10
N SER A 111 9.10 -18.63 1.98
CA SER A 111 8.90 -19.44 0.78
C SER A 111 8.57 -18.58 -0.44
N GLN A 112 7.73 -17.56 -0.25
CA GLN A 112 7.36 -16.57 -1.24
C GLN A 112 8.59 -15.82 -1.77
N MET A 113 9.43 -15.29 -0.87
CA MET A 113 10.66 -14.60 -1.26
C MET A 113 11.65 -15.55 -1.96
N GLY A 114 11.83 -16.75 -1.40
CA GLY A 114 12.70 -17.76 -1.98
C GLY A 114 12.28 -18.14 -3.40
N ILE A 115 11.00 -18.44 -3.62
CA ILE A 115 10.48 -18.80 -4.95
C ILE A 115 10.68 -17.64 -5.94
N SER A 116 10.35 -16.40 -5.55
CA SER A 116 10.52 -15.23 -6.42
C SER A 116 11.98 -15.03 -6.85
N VAL A 117 12.93 -15.14 -5.93
CA VAL A 117 14.36 -14.98 -6.22
C VAL A 117 14.92 -16.19 -7.00
N GLY A 118 14.50 -17.40 -6.66
CA GLY A 118 14.88 -18.63 -7.36
C GLY A 118 14.43 -18.63 -8.82
N LEU A 119 13.17 -18.27 -9.09
CA LEU A 119 12.63 -18.14 -10.45
C LEU A 119 13.34 -17.04 -11.24
N ALA A 120 13.64 -15.91 -10.60
CA ALA A 120 14.41 -14.84 -11.23
C ALA A 120 15.85 -15.27 -11.57
N SER A 121 16.52 -16.01 -10.68
CA SER A 121 17.84 -16.58 -10.94
C SER A 121 17.82 -17.59 -12.09
N LEU A 122 16.76 -18.39 -12.19
CA LEU A 122 16.55 -19.29 -13.32
C LEU A 122 16.37 -18.49 -14.62
N ALA A 123 15.50 -17.47 -14.62
CA ALA A 123 15.28 -16.61 -15.78
C ALA A 123 16.57 -15.90 -16.23
N PHE A 124 17.36 -15.37 -15.29
CA PHE A 124 18.65 -14.76 -15.56
C PHE A 124 19.56 -15.70 -16.36
N ARG A 125 19.66 -16.97 -15.95
CA ARG A 125 20.51 -17.98 -16.60
C ARG A 125 19.94 -18.45 -17.94
N LEU A 126 18.62 -18.60 -18.05
CA LEU A 126 17.96 -19.03 -19.29
C LEU A 126 18.15 -18.03 -20.43
N VAL A 127 18.25 -16.74 -20.13
CA VAL A 127 18.52 -15.67 -21.12
C VAL A 127 20.03 -15.50 -21.36
N GLY A 128 20.88 -16.40 -20.84
CA GLY A 128 22.33 -16.35 -21.02
C GLY A 128 23.05 -15.36 -20.10
N GLY A 129 22.38 -14.88 -19.05
CA GLY A 129 22.97 -14.00 -18.04
C GLY A 129 24.14 -14.68 -17.32
N SER A 130 25.26 -13.97 -17.30
CA SER A 130 26.43 -14.35 -16.51
C SER A 130 27.10 -13.09 -15.98
N PRO A 131 27.49 -13.03 -14.70
CA PRO A 131 28.32 -11.94 -14.20
C PRO A 131 29.69 -11.85 -14.90
N HIS A 132 30.13 -12.92 -15.54
CA HIS A 132 31.40 -13.00 -16.29
C HIS A 132 31.21 -12.69 -17.78
N ALA A 133 30.00 -12.34 -18.22
CA ALA A 133 29.73 -12.06 -19.63
C ALA A 133 30.53 -10.82 -20.10
N PRO A 134 31.09 -10.84 -21.33
CA PRO A 134 31.80 -9.70 -21.87
C PRO A 134 30.82 -8.56 -22.20
N GLY A 135 31.13 -7.36 -21.70
CA GLY A 135 30.35 -6.15 -21.94
C GLY A 135 29.20 -5.91 -20.95
N ILE A 136 28.90 -4.64 -20.67
CA ILE A 136 27.94 -4.30 -19.62
C ILE A 136 26.48 -4.66 -19.98
N LEU A 137 26.12 -4.59 -21.26
CA LEU A 137 24.75 -4.88 -21.73
C LEU A 137 24.41 -6.38 -21.66
N SER A 138 25.40 -7.26 -21.85
CA SER A 138 25.20 -8.71 -21.76
C SER A 138 24.91 -9.17 -20.33
N PHE A 139 25.23 -8.33 -19.33
CA PHE A 139 24.85 -8.53 -17.93
C PHE A 139 23.57 -7.77 -17.55
N LEU A 140 23.45 -6.49 -17.94
CA LEU A 140 22.31 -5.64 -17.55
C LEU A 140 20.98 -6.09 -18.18
N LEU A 141 20.97 -6.57 -19.43
CA LEU A 141 19.73 -7.00 -20.08
C LEU A 141 19.14 -8.26 -19.40
N PRO A 142 19.91 -9.35 -19.19
CA PRO A 142 19.40 -10.49 -18.42
C PRO A 142 19.03 -10.14 -16.98
N LEU A 143 19.81 -9.27 -16.31
CA LEU A 143 19.49 -8.83 -14.95
C LEU A 143 18.16 -8.07 -14.89
N THR A 144 17.90 -7.22 -15.89
CA THR A 144 16.63 -6.48 -16.00
C THR A 144 15.46 -7.45 -16.19
N LEU A 145 15.57 -8.40 -17.12
CA LEU A 145 14.53 -9.40 -17.34
C LEU A 145 14.28 -10.26 -16.09
N ALA A 146 15.34 -10.69 -15.41
CA ALA A 146 15.24 -11.43 -14.16
C ALA A 146 14.59 -10.60 -13.04
N SER A 147 14.89 -9.30 -12.95
CA SER A 147 14.28 -8.40 -11.97
C SER A 147 12.76 -8.26 -12.18
N LEU A 148 12.31 -8.25 -13.43
CA LEU A 148 10.88 -8.24 -13.77
C LEU A 148 10.19 -9.56 -13.38
N VAL A 149 10.86 -10.70 -13.57
CA VAL A 149 10.37 -12.01 -13.11
C VAL A 149 10.25 -12.03 -11.58
N HIS A 150 11.28 -11.56 -10.87
CA HIS A 150 11.25 -11.43 -9.41
C HIS A 150 10.05 -10.60 -8.95
N GLN A 151 9.90 -9.41 -9.53
CA GLN A 151 8.83 -8.47 -9.20
C GLN A 151 7.44 -9.08 -9.47
N ALA A 152 7.21 -9.56 -10.70
CA ALA A 152 5.92 -10.14 -11.09
C ALA A 152 5.51 -11.27 -10.15
N THR A 153 6.45 -12.14 -9.77
CA THR A 153 6.21 -13.27 -8.87
C THR A 153 5.96 -12.80 -7.43
N ASN A 154 6.78 -11.89 -6.91
CA ASN A 154 6.60 -11.33 -5.56
C ASN A 154 5.23 -10.64 -5.42
N ASP A 155 4.91 -9.75 -6.36
CA ASP A 155 3.67 -8.98 -6.34
C ASP A 155 2.46 -9.89 -6.52
N PHE A 156 2.59 -10.96 -7.30
CA PHE A 156 1.54 -11.98 -7.43
C PHE A 156 1.21 -12.60 -6.07
N PHE A 157 2.21 -13.06 -5.32
CA PHE A 157 1.95 -13.68 -4.01
C PHE A 157 1.34 -12.69 -3.01
N VAL A 158 1.85 -11.45 -2.98
CA VAL A 158 1.38 -10.40 -2.06
C VAL A 158 -0.06 -9.99 -2.39
N THR A 159 -0.34 -9.68 -3.65
CA THR A 159 -1.67 -9.22 -4.08
C THR A 159 -2.70 -10.35 -4.10
N PHE A 160 -2.31 -11.58 -4.39
CA PHE A 160 -3.17 -12.74 -4.23
C PHE A 160 -3.51 -12.97 -2.75
N TYR A 161 -2.52 -12.87 -1.85
CA TYR A 161 -2.73 -12.95 -0.41
C TYR A 161 -3.74 -11.90 0.08
N PHE A 162 -3.51 -10.62 -0.23
CA PHE A 162 -4.37 -9.53 0.23
C PHE A 162 -5.73 -9.55 -0.48
N GLY A 163 -5.77 -9.86 -1.76
CA GLY A 163 -7.00 -9.97 -2.54
C GLY A 163 -7.93 -11.05 -2.01
N ARG A 164 -7.40 -12.20 -1.59
CA ARG A 164 -8.20 -13.25 -0.96
C ARG A 164 -8.65 -12.91 0.46
N LEU A 165 -7.77 -12.28 1.25
CA LEU A 165 -8.10 -11.89 2.62
C LEU A 165 -9.14 -10.75 2.67
N ARG A 166 -8.99 -9.74 1.80
CA ARG A 166 -9.85 -8.54 1.72
C ARG A 166 -10.99 -8.68 0.71
N GLN A 167 -11.06 -9.81 0.01
CA GLN A 167 -12.03 -10.09 -1.06
C GLN A 167 -12.03 -9.05 -2.20
N THR A 168 -10.90 -8.41 -2.47
CA THR A 168 -10.72 -7.43 -3.55
C THR A 168 -10.30 -8.11 -4.87
N PRO A 169 -10.50 -7.47 -6.04
CA PRO A 169 -10.12 -8.02 -7.34
C PRO A 169 -8.59 -8.08 -7.50
N TRP A 170 -7.98 -9.19 -7.08
CA TRP A 170 -6.52 -9.38 -6.99
C TRP A 170 -5.77 -9.07 -8.29
N LEU A 171 -6.32 -9.39 -9.47
CA LEU A 171 -5.65 -9.14 -10.75
C LEU A 171 -5.51 -7.63 -11.05
N GLN A 172 -6.52 -6.84 -10.71
CA GLN A 172 -6.46 -5.38 -10.88
C GLN A 172 -5.45 -4.78 -9.91
N THR A 173 -5.44 -5.27 -8.66
CA THR A 173 -4.43 -4.88 -7.66
C THR A 173 -3.02 -5.26 -8.12
N TRP A 174 -2.84 -6.45 -8.68
CA TRP A 174 -1.55 -6.91 -9.20
C TRP A 174 -1.02 -6.03 -10.33
N LEU A 175 -1.84 -5.68 -11.31
CA LEU A 175 -1.43 -4.80 -12.41
C LEU A 175 -1.04 -3.39 -11.93
N LEU A 176 -1.78 -2.85 -10.95
CA LEU A 176 -1.48 -1.55 -10.36
C LEU A 176 -0.16 -1.58 -9.57
N GLU A 177 0.01 -2.56 -8.69
CA GLU A 177 1.22 -2.71 -7.87
C GLU A 177 2.47 -2.99 -8.73
N PHE A 178 2.33 -3.81 -9.77
CA PHE A 178 3.42 -4.08 -10.71
C PHE A 178 3.86 -2.82 -11.45
N LYS A 179 2.89 -2.01 -11.92
CA LYS A 179 3.18 -0.73 -12.60
C LYS A 179 3.83 0.27 -11.64
N ASP A 180 3.28 0.43 -10.44
CA ASP A 180 3.75 1.40 -9.44
C ASP A 180 5.17 1.06 -8.96
N SER A 181 5.49 -0.23 -8.83
CA SER A 181 6.80 -0.69 -8.37
C SER A 181 7.85 -0.75 -9.48
N LEU A 182 7.46 -0.62 -10.77
CA LEU A 182 8.37 -0.74 -11.91
C LEU A 182 9.50 0.29 -11.88
N SER A 183 9.17 1.56 -11.65
CA SER A 183 10.14 2.67 -11.67
C SER A 183 11.19 2.51 -10.57
N SER A 184 10.74 2.21 -9.34
CA SER A 184 11.64 2.00 -8.21
C SER A 184 12.56 0.80 -8.42
N ASN A 185 12.06 -0.30 -8.98
CA ASN A 185 12.87 -1.50 -9.23
C ASN A 185 13.90 -1.28 -10.34
N LEU A 186 13.55 -0.60 -11.43
CA LEU A 186 14.50 -0.30 -12.50
C LEU A 186 15.69 0.54 -12.00
N LEU A 187 15.45 1.46 -11.06
CA LEU A 187 16.50 2.27 -10.43
C LEU A 187 17.45 1.45 -9.54
N THR A 188 17.03 0.26 -9.07
CA THR A 188 17.91 -0.62 -8.27
C THR A 188 18.87 -1.47 -9.10
N ILE A 189 18.62 -1.63 -10.41
CA ILE A 189 19.41 -2.52 -11.27
C ILE A 189 20.88 -2.07 -11.38
N PRO A 190 21.20 -0.78 -11.63
CA PRO A 190 22.60 -0.37 -11.73
C PRO A 190 23.40 -0.58 -10.44
N SER A 191 22.79 -0.34 -9.28
CA SER A 191 23.46 -0.56 -7.98
C SER A 191 23.68 -2.04 -7.68
N ALA A 192 22.68 -2.89 -7.98
CA ALA A 192 22.84 -4.33 -7.89
C ALA A 192 23.88 -4.86 -8.87
N ALA A 193 23.91 -4.33 -10.10
CA ALA A 193 24.88 -4.72 -11.11
C ALA A 193 26.31 -4.36 -10.69
N LEU A 194 26.51 -3.14 -10.17
CA LEU A 194 27.80 -2.70 -9.65
C LEU A 194 28.27 -3.60 -8.49
N LEU A 195 27.39 -3.89 -7.52
CA LEU A 195 27.70 -4.78 -6.40
C LEU A 195 28.02 -6.21 -6.87
N ALA A 196 27.30 -6.73 -7.86
CA ALA A 196 27.58 -8.06 -8.43
C ALA A 196 28.92 -8.11 -9.18
N ILE A 197 29.27 -7.05 -9.90
CA ILE A 197 30.59 -6.93 -10.56
C ILE A 197 31.70 -6.88 -9.50
N LEU A 198 31.56 -6.07 -8.45
CA LEU A 198 32.54 -6.01 -7.36
C LEU A 198 32.66 -7.36 -6.62
N TYR A 199 31.55 -8.06 -6.42
CA TYR A 199 31.54 -9.40 -5.84
C TYR A 199 32.39 -10.39 -6.64
N VAL A 200 32.20 -10.41 -7.96
CA VAL A 200 32.83 -11.40 -8.85
C VAL A 200 34.27 -11.06 -9.20
N PHE A 201 34.56 -9.80 -9.52
CA PHE A 201 35.86 -9.38 -10.05
C PHE A 201 36.81 -8.82 -8.99
N VAL A 202 36.31 -8.41 -7.82
CA VAL A 202 37.15 -7.89 -6.74
C VAL A 202 37.22 -8.89 -5.59
N HIS A 203 36.14 -9.06 -4.84
CA HIS A 203 36.04 -10.02 -3.74
C HIS A 203 34.60 -10.11 -3.22
N PRO A 204 34.11 -11.29 -2.79
CA PRO A 204 32.78 -11.42 -2.19
C PRO A 204 32.53 -10.48 -1.00
N ALA A 205 33.55 -10.24 -0.17
CA ALA A 205 33.46 -9.33 0.98
C ALA A 205 33.10 -7.87 0.62
N THR A 206 33.15 -7.47 -0.65
CA THR A 206 32.66 -6.16 -1.10
C THR A 206 31.17 -5.95 -0.81
N LEU A 207 30.38 -7.01 -0.59
CA LEU A 207 28.99 -6.86 -0.13
C LEU A 207 28.88 -6.20 1.24
N LEU A 208 29.92 -6.24 2.07
CA LEU A 208 29.94 -5.52 3.35
C LEU A 208 29.88 -4.00 3.16
N LEU A 209 30.25 -3.49 1.98
CA LEU A 209 30.05 -2.07 1.64
C LEU A 209 28.56 -1.69 1.66
N TYR A 210 27.65 -2.64 1.47
CA TYR A 210 26.22 -2.41 1.60
C TYR A 210 25.84 -1.95 3.02
N LEU A 211 26.60 -2.34 4.05
CA LEU A 211 26.39 -1.90 5.43
C LEU A 211 26.51 -0.37 5.57
N VAL A 212 27.34 0.27 4.74
CA VAL A 212 27.49 1.74 4.71
C VAL A 212 26.19 2.42 4.32
N SER A 213 25.34 1.77 3.53
CA SER A 213 24.04 2.31 3.13
C SER A 213 22.96 2.18 4.21
N LEU A 214 23.14 1.31 5.22
CA LEU A 214 22.10 1.06 6.23
C LEU A 214 21.74 2.30 7.07
N PRO A 215 22.69 3.12 7.56
CA PRO A 215 22.36 4.36 8.26
C PRO A 215 21.59 5.34 7.37
N ALA A 216 21.97 5.46 6.09
CA ALA A 216 21.29 6.33 5.13
C ALA A 216 19.86 5.84 4.86
N GLN A 217 19.66 4.54 4.71
CA GLN A 217 18.33 3.94 4.58
C GLN A 217 17.49 4.21 5.83
N ARG A 218 18.06 4.02 7.03
CA ARG A 218 17.37 4.29 8.30
C ARG A 218 16.96 5.76 8.40
N TRP A 219 17.85 6.66 8.03
CA TRP A 219 17.58 8.09 8.03
C TRP A 219 16.46 8.45 7.04
N ALA A 220 16.49 7.92 5.83
CA ALA A 220 15.44 8.12 4.83
C ALA A 220 14.07 7.64 5.33
N VAL A 221 14.01 6.50 6.03
CA VAL A 221 12.77 5.99 6.63
C VAL A 221 12.25 6.89 7.74
N GLN A 222 13.13 7.37 8.61
CA GLN A 222 12.74 8.30 9.68
C GLN A 222 12.21 9.60 9.10
N LEU A 223 12.87 10.13 8.07
CA LEU A 223 12.43 11.34 7.36
C LEU A 223 11.05 11.14 6.72
N TYR A 224 10.84 9.99 6.06
CA TYR A 224 9.54 9.64 5.47
C TYR A 224 8.43 9.55 6.52
N LEU A 225 8.68 8.89 7.65
CA LEU A 225 7.71 8.76 8.74
C LEU A 225 7.40 10.11 9.38
N GLN A 226 8.41 10.97 9.59
CA GLN A 226 8.21 12.33 10.09
C GLN A 226 7.38 13.17 9.13
N GLN A 227 7.69 13.13 7.83
CA GLN A 227 6.91 13.83 6.81
C GLN A 227 5.45 13.37 6.82
N ARG A 228 5.20 12.05 6.93
CA ARG A 228 3.84 11.51 6.98
C ARG A 228 3.10 11.91 8.26
N GLN A 229 3.79 11.97 9.40
CA GLN A 229 3.20 12.44 10.65
C GLN A 229 2.80 13.91 10.56
N ILE A 230 3.68 14.76 10.05
CA ILE A 230 3.40 16.20 9.85
C ILE A 230 2.24 16.38 8.88
N TYR A 231 2.22 15.62 7.78
CA TYR A 231 1.12 15.65 6.80
C TYR A 231 -0.23 15.30 7.42
N ASN A 232 -0.30 14.19 8.17
CA ASN A 232 -1.53 13.78 8.85
C ASN A 232 -1.97 14.80 9.91
N GLN A 233 -1.05 15.34 10.70
CA GLN A 233 -1.33 16.38 11.70
C GLN A 233 -1.83 17.68 11.06
N ALA A 234 -1.31 18.05 9.89
CA ALA A 234 -1.79 19.19 9.13
C ALA A 234 -3.21 18.99 8.62
N ILE A 235 -3.54 17.81 8.07
CA ILE A 235 -4.92 17.47 7.68
C ILE A 235 -5.84 17.49 8.89
N ASP A 236 -5.46 16.87 10.01
CA ASP A 236 -6.27 16.83 11.21
C ASP A 236 -6.52 18.24 11.78
N SER A 237 -5.52 19.12 11.73
CA SER A 237 -5.65 20.52 12.15
C SER A 237 -6.57 21.31 11.23
N LEU A 238 -6.49 21.09 9.91
CA LEU A 238 -7.38 21.70 8.93
C LEU A 238 -8.83 21.24 9.13
N VAL A 239 -9.04 19.93 9.29
CA VAL A 239 -10.36 19.35 9.56
C VAL A 239 -10.95 19.89 10.87
N LEU A 240 -10.12 20.03 11.92
CA LEU A 240 -10.56 20.60 13.19
C LEU A 240 -10.97 22.07 13.04
N ALA A 241 -10.22 22.86 12.27
CA ALA A 241 -10.55 24.26 12.01
C ALA A 241 -11.87 24.40 11.24
N ILE A 242 -12.08 23.56 10.22
CA ILE A 242 -13.35 23.47 9.48
C ILE A 242 -14.49 23.12 10.45
N ASP A 243 -14.41 21.97 11.13
CA ASP A 243 -15.50 21.50 12.00
C ASP A 243 -15.83 22.48 13.15
N ALA A 244 -14.88 23.33 13.57
CA ALA A 244 -15.09 24.35 14.59
C ALA A 244 -15.92 25.55 14.09
N SER A 245 -15.86 25.85 12.80
CA SER A 245 -16.58 26.97 12.17
C SER A 245 -18.01 26.62 11.75
N PHE A 246 -18.45 25.34 11.86
CA PHE A 246 -19.73 24.91 11.31
C PHE A 246 -20.70 24.26 12.31
N PRO A 247 -22.04 24.36 12.06
CA PRO A 247 -23.07 23.84 12.97
C PRO A 247 -23.02 22.33 13.23
N GLN A 248 -22.40 21.55 12.34
CA GLN A 248 -22.25 20.11 12.45
C GLN A 248 -21.33 19.70 13.62
N GLY A 249 -20.47 20.63 14.05
CA GLY A 249 -19.59 20.52 15.21
C GLY A 249 -18.42 19.56 15.05
N ALA A 250 -17.52 19.62 16.03
CA ALA A 250 -16.28 18.84 16.08
C ALA A 250 -16.47 17.34 15.75
N GLY A 251 -15.60 16.83 14.87
CA GLY A 251 -15.53 15.43 14.47
C GLY A 251 -16.58 15.01 13.44
N HIS A 252 -17.32 15.94 12.82
CA HIS A 252 -18.26 15.62 11.74
C HIS A 252 -17.54 14.96 10.58
N SER A 253 -16.53 15.64 10.04
CA SER A 253 -15.78 15.20 8.87
C SER A 253 -15.13 13.84 9.10
N ARG A 254 -14.58 13.61 10.31
CA ARG A 254 -13.98 12.32 10.70
C ARG A 254 -15.00 11.19 10.79
N ARG A 255 -16.19 11.43 11.38
CA ARG A 255 -17.28 10.42 11.40
C ARG A 255 -17.76 10.05 9.98
N VAL A 256 -17.83 11.02 9.08
CA VAL A 256 -18.20 10.79 7.67
C VAL A 256 -17.12 9.95 6.97
N ALA A 257 -15.85 10.29 7.16
CA ALA A 257 -14.73 9.55 6.59
C ALA A 257 -14.62 8.11 7.11
N ASP A 258 -14.79 7.90 8.41
CA ASP A 258 -14.79 6.56 9.02
C ASP A 258 -15.92 5.69 8.45
N LEU A 259 -17.12 6.26 8.29
CA LEU A 259 -18.26 5.55 7.70
C LEU A 259 -18.06 5.27 6.20
N ALA A 260 -17.58 6.25 5.45
CA ALA A 260 -17.35 6.16 4.01
C ALA A 260 -16.28 5.10 3.70
N SER A 261 -15.17 5.11 4.43
CA SER A 261 -14.09 4.13 4.28
C SER A 261 -14.54 2.72 4.70
N ALA A 262 -15.31 2.57 5.79
CA ALA A 262 -15.86 1.28 6.21
C ALA A 262 -16.80 0.70 5.14
N LEU A 263 -17.63 1.54 4.53
CA LEU A 263 -18.53 1.13 3.47
C LEU A 263 -17.78 0.79 2.18
N ALA A 264 -16.79 1.60 1.78
CA ALA A 264 -15.91 1.32 0.65
C ALA A 264 -15.21 -0.04 0.79
N ARG A 265 -14.72 -0.37 2.00
CA ARG A 265 -14.16 -1.70 2.31
C ARG A 265 -15.21 -2.81 2.21
N LYS A 266 -16.44 -2.59 2.70
CA LYS A 266 -17.54 -3.55 2.58
C LYS A 266 -17.94 -3.79 1.12
N MET A 267 -17.80 -2.78 0.27
CA MET A 267 -17.98 -2.86 -1.18
C MET A 267 -16.79 -3.51 -1.92
N ARG A 268 -15.74 -3.95 -1.20
CA ARG A 268 -14.54 -4.60 -1.74
C ARG A 268 -13.79 -3.73 -2.75
N LEU A 269 -13.80 -2.42 -2.53
CA LEU A 269 -13.01 -1.49 -3.34
C LEU A 269 -11.50 -1.68 -3.08
N PRO A 270 -10.65 -1.47 -4.09
CA PRO A 270 -9.19 -1.42 -3.92
C PRO A 270 -8.76 -0.42 -2.85
N ASP A 271 -7.69 -0.71 -2.11
CA ASP A 271 -7.19 0.19 -1.05
C ASP A 271 -6.87 1.62 -1.52
N PRO A 272 -6.32 1.88 -2.72
CA PRO A 272 -6.15 3.24 -3.23
C PRO A 272 -7.47 4.00 -3.31
N ASP A 273 -8.55 3.33 -3.74
CA ASP A 273 -9.88 3.92 -3.85
C ASP A 273 -10.47 4.19 -2.46
N VAL A 274 -10.26 3.29 -1.50
CA VAL A 274 -10.69 3.48 -0.10
C VAL A 274 -9.98 4.69 0.53
N GLU A 275 -8.67 4.83 0.32
CA GLU A 275 -7.87 5.96 0.83
C GLU A 275 -8.30 7.28 0.19
N ALA A 276 -8.61 7.28 -1.11
CA ALA A 276 -9.18 8.44 -1.80
C ALA A 276 -10.54 8.84 -1.22
N ILE A 277 -11.41 7.86 -0.97
CA ILE A 277 -12.74 8.06 -0.37
C ILE A 277 -12.64 8.61 1.06
N GLU A 278 -11.72 8.07 1.87
CA GLU A 278 -11.49 8.53 3.25
C GLU A 278 -11.01 9.99 3.26
N LEU A 279 -9.99 10.31 2.47
CA LEU A 279 -9.43 11.66 2.41
C LEU A 279 -10.41 12.66 1.75
N GLY A 280 -11.12 12.25 0.70
CA GLY A 280 -12.16 13.05 0.07
C GLY A 280 -13.34 13.32 1.02
N ALA A 281 -13.73 12.35 1.85
CA ALA A 281 -14.71 12.55 2.91
C ALA A 281 -14.22 13.48 4.02
N LEU A 282 -12.95 13.41 4.41
CA LEU A 282 -12.39 14.33 5.40
C LEU A 282 -12.41 15.78 4.91
N LEU A 283 -12.18 15.99 3.62
CA LEU A 283 -12.04 17.32 3.02
C LEU A 283 -13.32 17.81 2.31
N HIS A 284 -14.43 17.07 2.35
CA HIS A 284 -15.60 17.37 1.53
C HIS A 284 -16.18 18.79 1.76
N ASP A 285 -16.11 19.27 3.01
CA ASP A 285 -16.60 20.60 3.41
C ASP A 285 -15.49 21.66 3.50
N VAL A 286 -14.26 21.40 3.02
CA VAL A 286 -13.13 22.37 3.11
C VAL A 286 -13.41 23.70 2.43
N GLY A 287 -14.22 23.71 1.37
CA GLY A 287 -14.62 24.94 0.70
C GLY A 287 -15.65 25.77 1.45
N MET A 288 -16.12 25.32 2.62
CA MET A 288 -17.02 26.12 3.46
C MET A 288 -16.27 27.19 4.26
N ILE A 289 -14.94 27.15 4.32
CA ILE A 289 -14.11 28.16 5.00
C ILE A 289 -14.44 29.55 4.44
N GLY A 290 -14.85 30.49 5.30
CA GLY A 290 -15.23 31.85 4.91
C GLY A 290 -16.70 32.01 4.49
N LEU A 291 -17.55 31.01 4.73
CA LEU A 291 -18.99 31.06 4.49
C LEU A 291 -19.83 31.14 5.78
N GLU A 292 -19.21 31.43 6.92
CA GLU A 292 -19.85 31.36 8.24
C GLU A 292 -21.08 32.28 8.33
N GLU A 293 -20.94 33.53 7.90
CA GLU A 293 -22.03 34.52 7.90
C GLU A 293 -23.21 34.08 7.03
N PHE A 294 -22.96 33.41 5.89
CA PHE A 294 -24.00 32.93 5.00
C PHE A 294 -24.72 31.71 5.57
N ILE A 295 -24.01 30.84 6.29
CA ILE A 295 -24.59 29.64 6.92
C ILE A 295 -25.51 30.04 8.08
N GLU A 296 -25.11 31.03 8.88
CA GLU A 296 -25.91 31.52 10.00
C GLU A 296 -27.12 32.38 9.56
N SER A 297 -26.99 33.13 8.46
CA SER A 297 -28.04 34.02 7.95
C SER A 297 -29.01 33.34 6.97
N ALA A 298 -28.68 32.16 6.45
CA ALA A 298 -29.50 31.46 5.46
C ALA A 298 -30.88 31.08 6.03
N THR A 299 -31.91 31.82 5.62
CA THR A 299 -33.30 31.37 5.73
C THR A 299 -33.69 30.56 4.50
N GLN A 300 -34.73 29.70 4.60
CA GLN A 300 -35.16 28.77 3.54
C GLN A 300 -35.46 29.42 2.16
N HIS A 301 -35.46 30.76 2.05
CA HIS A 301 -35.84 31.51 0.86
C HIS A 301 -34.75 32.47 0.33
N ASP A 302 -33.54 32.49 0.89
CA ASP A 302 -32.44 33.32 0.36
C ASP A 302 -31.65 32.59 -0.72
N SER A 303 -32.01 32.81 -1.99
CA SER A 303 -31.35 32.19 -3.14
C SER A 303 -29.87 32.55 -3.26
N ALA A 304 -29.47 33.75 -2.84
CA ALA A 304 -28.08 34.21 -2.96
C ALA A 304 -27.17 33.53 -1.93
N ALA A 305 -27.63 33.42 -0.68
CA ALA A 305 -26.93 32.66 0.35
C ALA A 305 -26.83 31.16 -0.03
N ILE A 306 -27.91 30.58 -0.57
CA ILE A 306 -27.92 29.18 -1.04
C ILE A 306 -26.91 28.98 -2.19
N GLU A 307 -26.86 29.88 -3.17
CA GLU A 307 -25.93 29.79 -4.29
C GLU A 307 -24.47 29.89 -3.81
N ARG A 308 -24.17 30.82 -2.88
CA ARG A 308 -22.85 30.94 -2.26
C ARG A 308 -22.46 29.68 -1.50
N ILE A 309 -23.38 29.11 -0.73
CA ILE A 309 -23.20 27.82 -0.05
C ILE A 309 -23.08 26.67 -1.06
N GLN A 310 -23.59 26.77 -2.29
CA GLN A 310 -23.35 25.75 -3.33
C GLN A 310 -21.94 25.84 -3.93
N GLN A 311 -21.33 27.03 -3.97
CA GLN A 311 -19.98 27.22 -4.48
C GLN A 311 -18.88 26.57 -3.61
N HIS A 312 -19.16 26.20 -2.36
CA HIS A 312 -18.19 25.50 -1.49
C HIS A 312 -17.65 24.20 -2.12
N VAL A 313 -18.41 23.57 -3.02
CA VAL A 313 -17.98 22.37 -3.74
C VAL A 313 -16.83 22.70 -4.70
N LEU A 314 -16.93 23.83 -5.41
CA LEU A 314 -15.91 24.29 -6.35
C LEU A 314 -14.69 24.84 -5.61
N MET A 315 -14.92 25.67 -4.58
CA MET A 315 -13.85 26.20 -3.73
C MET A 315 -13.11 25.07 -3.02
N GLY A 316 -13.85 24.06 -2.53
CA GLY A 316 -13.26 22.89 -1.89
C GLY A 316 -12.44 22.04 -2.86
N ALA A 317 -12.92 21.88 -4.09
CA ALA A 317 -12.19 21.19 -5.14
C ALA A 317 -10.90 21.92 -5.56
N GLU A 318 -10.93 23.25 -5.59
CA GLU A 318 -9.76 24.09 -5.85
C GLU A 318 -8.72 23.92 -4.75
N ILE A 319 -9.12 24.02 -3.48
CA ILE A 319 -8.22 23.80 -2.32
C ILE A 319 -7.66 22.37 -2.33
N ALA A 320 -8.52 21.37 -2.55
CA ALA A 320 -8.10 19.97 -2.61
C ALA A 320 -7.25 19.66 -3.86
N GLY A 321 -7.35 20.48 -4.92
CA GLY A 321 -6.61 20.36 -6.17
C GLY A 321 -5.11 20.63 -6.02
N GLU A 322 -4.70 21.34 -4.97
CA GLU A 322 -3.31 21.56 -4.60
C GLU A 322 -2.63 20.29 -4.06
N LEU A 323 -3.43 19.29 -3.62
CA LEU A 323 -2.89 18.00 -3.25
C LEU A 323 -2.46 17.23 -4.53
N PRO A 324 -1.36 16.44 -4.49
CA PRO A 324 -0.97 15.55 -5.57
C PRO A 324 -1.90 14.31 -5.65
N ARG A 325 -3.21 14.52 -5.51
CA ARG A 325 -4.29 13.54 -5.37
C ARG A 325 -5.54 14.05 -6.08
N ARG A 326 -5.51 14.02 -7.42
CA ARG A 326 -6.63 14.44 -8.27
C ARG A 326 -7.93 13.65 -7.98
N ASP A 327 -7.79 12.40 -7.58
CA ASP A 327 -8.90 11.56 -7.12
C ASP A 327 -9.65 12.15 -5.90
N VAL A 328 -8.93 12.82 -5.00
CA VAL A 328 -9.51 13.47 -3.82
C VAL A 328 -10.23 14.76 -4.21
N SER A 329 -9.63 15.61 -5.05
CA SER A 329 -10.28 16.85 -5.50
C SER A 329 -11.53 16.56 -6.32
N GLU A 330 -11.51 15.52 -7.14
CA GLU A 330 -12.68 15.04 -7.87
C GLU A 330 -13.80 14.61 -6.91
N ILE A 331 -13.50 13.87 -5.85
CA ILE A 331 -14.47 13.50 -4.80
C ILE A 331 -15.06 14.74 -4.12
N VAL A 332 -14.23 15.72 -3.74
CA VAL A 332 -14.68 16.97 -3.11
C VAL A 332 -15.58 17.76 -4.06
N MET A 333 -15.23 17.85 -5.34
CA MET A 333 -16.02 18.52 -6.38
C MET A 333 -17.38 17.86 -6.64
N HIS A 334 -17.51 16.57 -6.31
CA HIS A 334 -18.72 15.81 -6.60
C HIS A 334 -19.17 15.09 -5.34
N HIS A 335 -19.24 15.79 -4.21
CA HIS A 335 -19.88 15.24 -3.01
C HIS A 335 -21.34 15.67 -2.87
N ARG A 336 -21.78 16.74 -3.56
CA ARG A 336 -23.21 17.09 -3.72
C ARG A 336 -23.83 16.44 -4.96
N PHE A 337 -24.93 15.73 -4.74
CA PHE A 337 -25.61 14.91 -5.75
C PHE A 337 -25.74 15.65 -7.09
N PRO A 338 -25.35 15.04 -8.22
CA PRO A 338 -25.58 15.64 -9.52
C PRO A 338 -27.08 15.64 -9.81
N SER A 339 -27.56 16.64 -10.55
CA SER A 339 -28.92 16.70 -11.06
C SER A 339 -29.13 15.69 -12.20
N GLY A 340 -29.13 14.39 -11.89
CA GLY A 340 -29.61 13.28 -12.73
C GLY A 340 -28.88 12.99 -14.06
N ARG A 341 -28.22 13.95 -14.71
CA ARG A 341 -27.63 13.82 -16.05
C ARG A 341 -26.12 13.56 -16.07
N GLU A 342 -25.39 13.75 -14.97
CA GLU A 342 -23.92 13.65 -14.93
C GLU A 342 -23.38 12.23 -14.64
N LEU A 343 -24.26 11.24 -14.41
CA LEU A 343 -23.86 9.88 -14.03
C LEU A 343 -23.23 9.06 -15.17
N LEU A 344 -23.35 9.50 -16.43
CA LEU A 344 -22.99 8.69 -17.60
C LEU A 344 -21.52 8.79 -18.02
N HIS A 345 -20.74 9.75 -17.53
CA HIS A 345 -19.32 10.00 -17.93
C HIS A 345 -18.36 10.14 -16.73
N CYS A 346 -18.68 9.50 -15.61
CA CYS A 346 -17.94 9.69 -14.38
C CYS A 346 -16.71 8.75 -14.28
N PRO A 347 -15.51 9.26 -13.96
CA PRO A 347 -14.36 8.45 -13.59
C PRO A 347 -14.71 7.39 -12.53
N ARG A 348 -13.98 6.27 -12.54
CA ARG A 348 -14.34 5.07 -11.77
C ARG A 348 -14.45 5.34 -10.26
N HIS A 349 -13.51 6.11 -9.70
CA HIS A 349 -13.46 6.47 -8.28
C HIS A 349 -14.62 7.38 -7.87
N LEU A 350 -15.05 8.31 -8.72
CA LEU A 350 -16.25 9.12 -8.51
C LEU A 350 -17.54 8.27 -8.50
N SER A 351 -17.66 7.30 -9.41
CA SER A 351 -18.82 6.39 -9.43
C SER A 351 -18.91 5.50 -8.18
N GLN A 352 -17.77 5.24 -7.54
CA GLN A 352 -17.66 4.48 -6.30
C GLN A 352 -17.97 5.37 -5.08
N TRP A 353 -17.41 6.58 -5.05
CA TRP A 353 -17.75 7.61 -4.08
C TRP A 353 -19.26 7.86 -4.04
N TRP A 354 -19.91 8.06 -5.18
CA TRP A 354 -21.36 8.28 -5.23
C TRP A 354 -22.19 7.13 -4.67
N ARG A 355 -21.76 5.88 -4.91
CA ARG A 355 -22.38 4.70 -4.30
C ARG A 355 -22.20 4.71 -2.79
N VAL A 356 -21.00 5.02 -2.30
CA VAL A 356 -20.72 5.15 -0.87
C VAL A 356 -21.54 6.29 -0.24
N ALA A 357 -21.51 7.49 -0.83
CA ALA A 357 -22.21 8.68 -0.38
C ALA A 357 -23.74 8.52 -0.39
N SER A 358 -24.32 7.83 -1.38
CA SER A 358 -25.76 7.56 -1.41
C SER A 358 -26.22 6.70 -0.23
N LEU A 359 -25.41 5.71 0.15
CA LEU A 359 -25.67 4.80 1.25
C LEU A 359 -25.41 5.45 2.61
N THR A 360 -24.41 6.34 2.73
CA THR A 360 -24.20 7.12 3.96
C THR A 360 -25.29 8.15 4.17
N ARG A 361 -25.82 8.77 3.10
CA ARG A 361 -26.91 9.76 3.15
C ARG A 361 -28.22 9.18 3.66
N GLU A 362 -28.58 7.94 3.33
CA GLU A 362 -29.77 7.28 3.92
C GLU A 362 -29.62 7.10 5.44
N SER A 363 -28.44 6.66 5.91
CA SER A 363 -28.16 6.55 7.34
C SER A 363 -28.06 7.91 8.06
N PHE A 364 -27.51 8.94 7.41
CA PHE A 364 -27.43 10.30 7.98
C PHE A 364 -28.78 11.03 7.96
N LEU A 365 -29.63 10.83 6.95
CA LEU A 365 -30.99 11.38 6.93
C LEU A 365 -31.87 10.70 7.98
N GLN A 366 -31.72 9.39 8.22
CA GLN A 366 -32.38 8.70 9.33
C GLN A 366 -31.92 9.23 10.70
N ALA A 367 -30.61 9.47 10.90
CA ALA A 367 -30.08 10.06 12.12
C ALA A 367 -30.49 11.54 12.31
N LYS A 368 -30.57 12.30 11.21
CA LYS A 368 -31.03 13.70 11.20
C LYS A 368 -32.53 13.79 11.47
N GLN A 369 -33.35 12.88 10.94
CA GLN A 369 -34.78 12.76 11.29
C GLN A 369 -34.98 12.39 12.77
N GLN A 370 -34.17 11.51 13.35
CA GLN A 370 -34.25 11.19 14.78
C GLN A 370 -33.88 12.38 15.69
N LYS A 371 -32.84 13.16 15.35
CA LYS A 371 -32.46 14.36 16.14
C LYS A 371 -33.43 15.53 15.97
N LEU A 372 -33.95 15.77 14.76
CA LEU A 372 -34.97 16.81 14.53
C LEU A 372 -36.34 16.44 15.12
N CYS A 373 -36.74 15.16 15.09
CA CYS A 373 -37.98 14.72 15.76
C CYS A 373 -37.83 14.66 17.29
N GLY A 374 -36.64 14.39 17.81
CA GLY A 374 -36.36 14.42 19.25
C GLY A 374 -36.49 15.83 19.86
N ASN A 375 -36.00 16.86 19.18
CA ASN A 375 -36.09 18.24 19.67
C ASN A 375 -37.51 18.85 19.53
N LEU A 376 -38.31 18.38 18.56
CA LEU A 376 -39.72 18.80 18.42
C LEU A 376 -40.66 18.17 19.48
N LEU A 377 -40.25 17.10 20.15
CA LEU A 377 -41.02 16.48 21.24
C LEU A 377 -40.72 17.11 22.61
N VAL A 378 -39.53 17.69 22.81
CA VAL A 378 -39.19 18.39 24.06
C VAL A 378 -39.84 19.78 24.11
N GLU A 379 -39.87 20.53 23.01
CA GLU A 379 -40.51 21.86 22.96
C GLU A 379 -42.04 21.85 23.02
N ARG A 380 -42.70 20.72 22.75
CA ARG A 380 -44.16 20.59 22.94
C ARG A 380 -44.57 20.27 24.38
N SER A 381 -43.66 19.85 25.26
CA SER A 381 -43.99 19.57 26.67
C SER A 381 -43.77 20.76 27.62
N THR A 382 -43.00 21.77 27.22
CA THR A 382 -42.66 22.93 28.07
C THR A 382 -43.48 24.20 27.78
N ARG A 383 -44.49 24.16 26.89
CA ARG A 383 -45.45 25.26 26.65
C ARG A 383 -46.87 25.01 27.18
N LYS A 384 -47.05 24.05 28.07
CA LYS A 384 -48.26 23.91 28.88
C LYS A 384 -47.88 23.55 30.31
N LEU A 385 -47.61 24.57 31.12
CA LEU A 385 -47.90 24.66 32.55
C LEU A 385 -47.69 26.11 33.00
#